data_AF-A0A955T261-F1
#
_entry.id   AF-A0A955T261-F1
#
_cell.length_a   1.000
_cell.length_b   1.000
_cell.length_c   1.000
_cell.angle_alpha   90.00
_cell.angle_beta   90.00
_cell.angle_gamma   90.00
#
_symmetry.space_group_name_H-M   'P 1'
#
loop_
_entity.id
_entity.type
_entity.pdbx_description
1 polymer ?
#
loop_
_entity_poly.entity_id
_entity_poly.type
_entity_poly.pdbx_seq_one_letter_code
_entity_poly.pdbx_strand_id
1 'polypeptide(L)'
;PTFSNILETGFTLIRQYGRDSAPVMIRLLEKLTELTKKVRNKESLEAIEKQVSMIMNSCEKFFPENEDIQDARDWYRQARDSIKQENSSN
;
A
#
# COMPACT_ATOMS: atom_id res chain seq x y z
N PRO A 1 3.36 -11.42 17.47
CA PRO A 1 3.26 -11.28 15.99
C PRO A 1 4.20 -10.18 15.54
N THR A 2 4.96 -10.36 14.44
CA THR A 2 5.81 -9.29 13.88
C THR A 2 4.94 -8.27 13.15
N PHE A 3 5.47 -7.06 12.95
CA PHE A 3 4.79 -6.03 12.16
C PHE A 3 4.46 -6.53 10.74
N SER A 4 5.43 -7.20 10.10
CA SER A 4 5.24 -7.80 8.78
C SER A 4 4.09 -8.83 8.76
N ASN A 5 4.01 -9.72 9.77
CA ASN A 5 2.92 -10.71 9.84
C ASN A 5 1.55 -10.05 10.02
N ILE A 6 1.47 -8.95 10.78
CA ILE A 6 0.22 -8.19 10.98
C ILE A 6 -0.22 -7.55 9.67
N LEU A 7 0.69 -6.88 8.97
CA LEU A 7 0.40 -6.29 7.66
C LEU A 7 -0.04 -7.36 6.67
N GLU A 8 0.71 -8.46 6.56
CA GLU A 8 0.40 -9.52 5.61
C GLU A 8 -0.97 -10.15 5.86
N THR A 9 -1.28 -10.52 7.10
CA THR A 9 -2.55 -11.20 7.42
C THR A 9 -3.74 -10.23 7.25
N GLY A 10 -3.62 -9.01 7.78
CA GLY A 10 -4.71 -8.03 7.75
C GLY A 10 -4.99 -7.53 6.34
N PHE A 11 -3.96 -7.08 5.63
CA PHE A 11 -4.13 -6.46 4.31
C PHE A 11 -4.42 -7.48 3.22
N THR A 12 -4.00 -8.75 3.35
CA THR A 12 -4.38 -9.80 2.40
C THR A 12 -5.89 -9.98 2.35
N LEU A 13 -6.55 -10.07 3.50
CA LEU A 13 -8.00 -10.24 3.55
C LEU A 13 -8.71 -9.00 2.99
N ILE A 14 -8.35 -7.80 3.45
CA ILE A 14 -9.01 -6.58 2.96
C ILE A 14 -8.81 -6.42 1.45
N ARG A 15 -7.62 -6.73 0.91
CA ARG A 15 -7.37 -6.72 -0.53
C ARG A 15 -8.20 -7.76 -1.28
N GLN A 16 -8.31 -8.98 -0.76
CA GLN A 16 -9.07 -10.05 -1.44
C GLN A 16 -10.57 -9.72 -1.52
N TYR A 17 -11.15 -9.22 -0.42
CA TYR A 17 -12.57 -8.87 -0.37
C TYR A 17 -12.89 -7.48 -0.93
N GLY A 18 -11.93 -6.56 -0.93
CA GLY A 18 -12.07 -5.19 -1.43
C GLY A 18 -11.65 -4.98 -2.88
N ARG A 19 -11.16 -6.02 -3.58
CA ARG A 19 -10.59 -5.90 -4.94
C ARG A 19 -11.53 -5.30 -5.99
N ASP A 20 -12.84 -5.38 -5.77
CA ASP A 20 -13.86 -4.84 -6.67
C ASP A 20 -14.39 -3.47 -6.18
N SER A 21 -13.75 -2.87 -5.16
CA SER A 21 -14.12 -1.59 -4.56
C SER A 21 -12.95 -0.60 -4.63
N ALA A 22 -12.98 0.28 -5.64
CA ALA A 22 -11.99 1.34 -5.79
C ALA A 22 -11.77 2.19 -4.54
N PRO A 23 -12.82 2.69 -3.86
CA PRO A 23 -12.65 3.49 -2.65
C PRO A 23 -11.90 2.76 -1.53
N VAL A 24 -12.13 1.45 -1.37
CA VAL A 24 -11.46 0.64 -0.33
C VAL A 24 -9.98 0.49 -0.63
N MET A 25 -9.61 0.10 -1.85
CA MET A 25 -8.20 -0.11 -2.18
C MET A 25 -7.39 1.19 -2.21
N ILE A 26 -7.98 2.28 -2.72
CA ILE A 26 -7.36 3.60 -2.71
C ILE A 26 -7.11 4.04 -1.26
N ARG A 27 -8.09 3.88 -0.37
CA ARG A 27 -7.93 4.17 1.06
C ARG A 27 -6.87 3.30 1.73
N LEU A 28 -6.71 2.04 1.33
CA LEU A 28 -5.61 1.21 1.84
C LEU A 28 -4.23 1.76 1.44
N LEU A 29 -4.07 2.19 0.18
CA LEU A 29 -2.81 2.80 -0.29
C LEU A 29 -2.51 4.09 0.47
N GLU A 30 -3.51 4.94 0.66
CA GLU A 30 -3.41 6.16 1.48
C GLU A 30 -2.92 5.83 2.89
N LYS A 31 -3.54 4.86 3.58
CA LYS A 31 -3.17 4.52 4.97
C LYS A 31 -1.82 3.85 5.11
N LEU A 32 -1.40 3.06 4.13
CA LEU A 32 -0.03 2.55 4.08
C LEU A 32 0.99 3.68 3.86
N THR A 33 0.67 4.66 3.02
CA THR A 33 1.49 5.87 2.81
C THR A 33 1.61 6.72 4.08
N GLU A 34 0.57 6.81 4.90
CA GLU A 34 0.67 7.48 6.20
C GLU A 34 1.53 6.71 7.20
N LEU A 35 1.55 5.37 7.10
CA LEU A 35 2.26 4.50 8.02
C LEU A 35 3.77 4.52 7.81
N THR A 36 4.26 4.76 6.59
CA THR A 36 5.70 4.91 6.28
C THR A 36 6.35 5.97 7.18
N LYS A 37 5.66 7.08 7.43
CA LYS A 37 6.13 8.21 8.25
C LYS A 37 6.25 7.88 9.75
N LYS A 38 5.63 6.78 10.19
CA LYS A 38 5.55 6.35 11.59
C LYS A 38 6.50 5.18 11.90
N VAL A 39 7.01 4.50 10.89
CA VAL A 39 7.97 3.39 11.07
C VAL A 39 9.39 3.89 10.81
N ARG A 40 10.36 3.36 11.57
CA ARG A 40 11.78 3.77 11.49
C ARG A 40 12.73 2.64 11.11
N ASN A 41 12.24 1.41 11.07
CA ASN A 41 13.07 0.27 10.72
C ASN A 41 12.82 -0.18 9.28
N LYS A 42 13.90 -0.59 8.61
CA LYS A 42 13.90 -1.01 7.22
C LYS A 42 12.96 -2.19 6.95
N GLU A 43 12.91 -3.17 7.84
CA GLU A 43 12.03 -4.35 7.72
C GLU A 43 10.55 -3.95 7.62
N SER A 44 10.11 -2.98 8.42
CA SER A 44 8.74 -2.46 8.39
C SER A 44 8.45 -1.69 7.10
N LEU A 45 9.42 -0.90 6.61
CA LEU A 45 9.29 -0.20 5.33
C LEU A 45 9.19 -1.17 4.15
N GLU A 46 9.98 -2.25 4.15
CA GLU A 46 9.91 -3.32 3.14
C GLU A 46 8.57 -4.06 3.18
N ALA A 47 8.04 -4.33 4.38
CA ALA A 47 6.72 -4.93 4.54
C ALA A 47 5.60 -4.03 3.99
N ILE A 48 5.69 -2.71 4.21
CA ILE A 48 4.77 -1.73 3.62
C ILE A 48 4.91 -1.71 2.08
N GLU A 49 6.14 -1.66 1.56
CA GLU A 49 6.38 -1.65 0.10
C GLU A 49 5.76 -2.87 -0.60
N LYS A 50 5.90 -4.06 0.01
CA LYS A 50 5.28 -5.29 -0.46
C LYS A 50 3.76 -5.15 -0.54
N GLN A 51 3.11 -4.66 0.52
CA GLN A 51 1.65 -4.52 0.54
C GLN A 51 1.13 -3.50 -0.47
N VAL A 52 1.78 -2.33 -0.55
CA VAL A 52 1.46 -1.27 -1.49
C VAL A 52 1.55 -1.78 -2.95
N SER A 53 2.56 -2.58 -3.27
CA SER A 53 2.72 -3.21 -4.58
C SER A 53 1.62 -4.25 -4.88
N MET A 54 1.27 -5.09 -3.90
CA MET A 54 0.20 -6.09 -4.06
C MET A 54 -1.18 -5.44 -4.28
N ILE A 55 -1.44 -4.32 -3.61
CA ILE A 55 -2.66 -3.54 -3.79
C ILE A 55 -2.70 -2.92 -5.18
N MET A 56 -1.64 -2.21 -5.60
CA MET A 56 -1.58 -1.59 -6.92
C MET A 56 -1.83 -2.61 -8.04
N ASN A 57 -1.20 -3.78 -7.96
CA ASN A 57 -1.43 -4.87 -8.92
C ASN A 57 -2.88 -5.37 -8.92
N SER A 58 -3.58 -5.28 -7.79
CA SER A 58 -4.99 -5.64 -7.71
C SER A 58 -5.86 -4.55 -8.35
N CYS A 59 -5.56 -3.27 -8.11
CA CYS A 59 -6.26 -2.15 -8.75
C CYS A 59 -6.13 -2.23 -10.29
N GLU A 60 -4.92 -2.42 -10.83
CA GLU A 60 -4.69 -2.54 -12.29
C GLU A 60 -5.42 -3.74 -12.92
N LYS A 61 -5.67 -4.78 -12.13
CA LYS A 61 -6.31 -6.01 -12.62
C LYS A 61 -7.84 -5.95 -12.59
N PHE A 62 -8.43 -5.27 -11.61
CA PHE A 62 -9.85 -5.40 -11.31
C PHE A 62 -10.65 -4.11 -11.52
N PHE A 63 -10.02 -2.94 -11.59
CA PHE A 63 -10.77 -1.70 -11.78
C PHE A 63 -11.11 -1.47 -13.26
N PRO A 64 -12.39 -1.22 -13.59
CA PRO A 64 -12.78 -0.95 -14.97
C PRO A 64 -12.45 0.49 -15.40
N GLU A 65 -12.48 1.43 -14.45
CA GLU A 65 -12.30 2.86 -14.74
C GLU A 65 -10.83 3.27 -14.64
N ASN A 66 -10.33 3.93 -15.69
CA ASN A 66 -8.94 4.42 -15.74
C ASN A 66 -8.66 5.49 -14.68
N GLU A 67 -9.67 6.27 -14.28
CA GLU A 67 -9.56 7.29 -13.24
C GLU A 67 -9.24 6.66 -11.87
N ASP A 68 -9.96 5.60 -11.49
CA ASP A 68 -9.70 4.86 -10.25
C ASP A 68 -8.29 4.23 -10.23
N ILE A 69 -7.83 3.73 -11.39
CA ILE A 69 -6.47 3.21 -11.55
C ILE A 69 -5.45 4.34 -11.37
N GLN A 70 -5.72 5.52 -11.92
CA GLN A 70 -4.82 6.66 -11.84
C GLN A 70 -4.71 7.18 -10.40
N ASP A 71 -5.83 7.29 -9.68
CA ASP A 71 -5.85 7.66 -8.25
C ASP A 71 -5.06 6.65 -7.40
N ALA A 72 -5.24 5.35 -7.65
CA ALA A 72 -4.43 4.32 -7.00
C ALA A 72 -2.94 4.47 -7.33
N ARG A 73 -2.60 4.79 -8.60
CA ARG A 73 -1.22 4.95 -9.06
C ARG A 73 -0.54 6.15 -8.40
N ASP A 74 -1.28 7.22 -8.13
CA ASP A 74 -0.74 8.41 -7.47
C ASP A 74 -0.47 8.17 -5.99
N TRP A 75 -1.34 7.44 -5.28
CA TRP A 75 -1.02 6.98 -3.91
C TRP A 75 0.13 5.99 -3.88
N TYR A 76 0.21 5.07 -4.84
CA TYR A 76 1.33 4.14 -4.97
C TYR A 76 2.67 4.87 -5.14
N ARG A 77 2.72 5.91 -5.98
CA ARG A 77 3.91 6.77 -6.13
C ARG A 77 4.27 7.47 -4.83
N GLN A 78 3.30 8.09 -4.16
CA GLN A 78 3.52 8.76 -2.87
C GLN A 78 4.08 7.82 -1.80
N ALA A 79 3.56 6.59 -1.72
CA ALA A 79 4.08 5.57 -0.82
C ALA A 79 5.56 5.27 -1.09
N ARG A 80 5.92 5.02 -2.36
CA ARG A 80 7.30 4.71 -2.75
C ARG A 80 8.26 5.86 -2.48
N ASP A 81 7.84 7.08 -2.75
CA ASP A 81 8.68 8.25 -2.49
C ASP A 81 8.85 8.48 -0.99
N SER A 82 7.80 8.26 -0.20
CA SER A 82 7.90 8.30 1.27
C SER A 82 8.85 7.22 1.79
N ILE A 83 8.78 5.98 1.28
CA ILE A 83 9.69 4.89 1.68
C ILE A 83 11.14 5.25 1.37
N LYS A 84 11.42 5.81 0.18
CA LYS A 84 12.77 6.24 -0.19
C LYS A 84 13.31 7.33 0.74
N GLN A 85 12.48 8.29 1.11
CA GLN A 85 12.86 9.38 2.03
C GLN A 85 13.20 8.85 3.42
N GLU A 86 12.38 7.95 3.97
CA GLU A 86 12.62 7.34 5.29
C GLU A 86 13.84 6.41 5.28
N ASN A 87 14.08 5.66 4.20
CA ASN A 87 15.29 4.85 4.03
C ASN A 87 16.57 5.68 3.87
N SER A 88 16.49 6.91 3.39
CA SER A 88 17.64 7.81 3.28
C SER A 88 17.93 8.58 4.58
N SER A 89 16.99 8.55 5.52
CA SER A 89 17.07 9.26 6.81
C SER A 89 17.47 8.35 7.98
N ASN A 90 17.62 7.03 7.74
CA ASN A 90 18.08 6.01 8.70
C ASN A 90 19.41 5.41 8.26
#